data_AF-A0A2D5S3J1-F1
#
_entry.id   AF-A0A2D5S3J1-F1
#
_cell.length_a   1.000
_cell.length_b   1.000
_cell.length_c   1.000
_cell.angle_alpha   90.00
_cell.angle_beta   90.00
_cell.angle_gamma   90.00
#
_symmetry.space_group_name_H-M   'P 1'
#
loop_
_entity.id
_entity.type
_entity.pdbx_description
1 polymer ?
#
loop_
_entity_poly.entity_id
_entity_poly.type
_entity_poly.pdbx_seq_one_letter_code
_entity_poly.pdbx_strand_id
1 'polypeptide(L)' 'MRHLIPGLLGLLDLAVATRFRLGGRYWTWRKETALGSDRAAWPSPKERRRAFLLYGAWARRLRRAAR' A
#
# COMPACT_ATOMS: atom_id res chain seq x y z
N MET A 1 -4.28 15.06 -5.33
CA MET A 1 -3.04 15.22 -4.53
C MET A 1 -3.25 15.20 -3.01
N ARG A 2 -4.47 15.39 -2.48
CA ARG A 2 -4.80 15.39 -1.04
C ARG A 2 -4.30 14.18 -0.21
N HIS A 3 -4.05 13.03 -0.84
CA HIS A 3 -3.55 11.82 -0.17
C HIS A 3 -2.05 11.57 -0.34
N LEU A 4 -1.31 12.45 -1.01
CA LEU A 4 0.09 12.19 -1.36
C LEU A 4 0.97 12.10 -0.10
N ILE A 5 0.99 13.15 0.72
CA ILE A 5 1.76 13.21 1.98
C ILE A 5 1.34 12.12 2.97
N PRO A 6 0.06 12.00 3.37
CA PRO A 6 -0.34 10.95 4.32
C PRO A 6 -0.17 9.54 3.74
N GLY A 7 -0.25 9.39 2.42
CA GLY A 7 0.01 8.16 1.69
C GLY A 7 1.47 7.72 1.82
N LEU A 8 2.40 8.60 1.48
CA LEU A 8 3.84 8.34 1.59
C LEU A 8 4.25 8.06 3.04
N LEU A 9 3.77 8.86 4.00
CA LEU A 9 4.05 8.63 5.42
C LEU A 9 3.50 7.29 5.89
N GLY A 10 2.29 6.90 5.47
CA GLY A 10 1.72 5.61 5.85
C GLY A 10 2.42 4.41 5.21
N LEU A 11 2.90 4.56 3.97
CA LEU A 11 3.75 3.56 3.32
C LEU A 11 5.10 3.45 4.02
N LEU A 12 5.69 4.56 4.45
CA LEU A 12 6.93 4.57 5.23
C LEU A 12 6.74 3.89 6.59
N ASP A 13 5.69 4.24 7.35
CA ASP A 13 5.37 3.59 8.63
C ASP A 13 5.25 2.07 8.45
N LEU A 14 4.60 1.65 7.36
CA LEU A 14 4.39 0.25 7.02
C LEU A 14 5.70 -0.45 6.60
N ALA A 15 6.56 0.22 5.83
CA ALA A 15 7.89 -0.27 5.51
C ALA A 15 8.72 -0.46 6.78
N VAL A 16 8.74 0.53 7.69
CA VAL A 16 9.45 0.43 8.99
C VAL A 16 8.89 -0.72 9.83
N ALA A 17 7.56 -0.82 9.97
CA ALA A 17 6.91 -1.90 10.73
C ALA A 17 7.22 -3.30 10.17
N THR A 18 7.49 -3.41 8.88
CA THR A 18 7.88 -4.67 8.22
C THR A 18 9.39 -4.80 8.00
N ARG A 19 10.21 -3.90 8.57
CA ARG A 19 11.68 -3.87 8.40
C ARG A 19 12.09 -3.88 6.92
N PHE A 20 11.34 -3.17 6.09
CA PHE A 20 11.50 -3.09 4.63
C PHE A 20 11.34 -4.43 3.90
N ARG A 21 10.80 -5.47 4.55
CA ARG A 21 10.56 -6.80 3.96
C ARG A 21 9.24 -6.83 3.18
N LEU A 22 9.13 -5.99 2.15
CA LEU A 22 7.90 -5.80 1.34
C LEU A 22 7.76 -6.80 0.16
N GLY A 23 8.64 -7.81 0.08
CA GLY A 23 8.69 -8.77 -1.04
C GLY A 23 8.29 -10.21 -0.70
N GLY A 24 7.95 -10.51 0.56
CA GLY A 24 7.64 -11.88 1.00
C GLY A 24 6.27 -12.38 0.54
N ARG A 25 5.98 -13.66 0.82
CA ARG A 25 4.72 -14.35 0.47
C ARG A 25 3.47 -13.56 0.90
N TYR A 26 3.50 -12.94 2.08
CA TYR A 26 2.43 -12.05 2.56
C TYR A 26 2.15 -10.87 1.61
N TRP A 27 3.20 -10.19 1.15
CA TRP A 27 3.07 -9.02 0.28
C TRP A 27 2.66 -9.39 -1.14
N THR A 28 3.09 -10.55 -1.61
CA THR A 28 2.61 -11.14 -2.86
C THR A 28 1.11 -11.42 -2.78
N TRP A 29 0.67 -12.18 -1.78
CA TRP A 29 -0.75 -12.45 -1.54
C TRP A 29 -1.58 -11.17 -1.40
N ARG A 30 -1.06 -10.17 -0.69
CA ARG A 30 -1.76 -8.89 -0.50
C ARG A 30 -1.93 -8.11 -1.81
N LYS A 31 -0.93 -8.15 -2.70
CA LYS A 31 -1.03 -7.55 -4.04
C LYS A 31 -2.01 -8.31 -4.92
N GLU A 32 -1.98 -9.65 -4.89
CA GLU A 32 -2.92 -10.49 -5.64
C GLU A 32 -4.36 -10.29 -5.18
N THR A 33 -4.59 -10.15 -3.88
CA THR A 33 -5.92 -9.84 -3.33
C THR A 33 -6.42 -8.47 -3.79
N ALA A 34 -5.52 -7.49 -3.89
CA ALA A 34 -5.89 -6.10 -4.22
C ALA A 34 -6.00 -5.84 -5.74
N LEU A 35 -5.21 -6.54 -6.57
CA LEU A 35 -5.06 -6.26 -8.00
C LEU A 35 -5.42 -7.46 -8.89
N GLY A 36 -5.71 -8.61 -8.30
CA GLY A 36 -5.88 -9.88 -9.01
C GLY A 36 -4.58 -10.68 -9.13
N SER A 37 -4.71 -11.98 -9.36
CA SER A 37 -3.59 -12.91 -9.57
C SER A 37 -2.94 -12.75 -10.95
N ASP A 38 -3.72 -12.38 -11.97
CA ASP A 38 -3.20 -12.10 -13.30
C ASP A 38 -2.59 -10.69 -13.38
N ARG A 39 -1.27 -10.63 -13.55
CA ARG A 39 -0.53 -9.37 -13.70
C ARG A 39 -0.79 -8.66 -15.02
N ALA A 40 -1.19 -9.37 -16.07
CA ALA A 40 -1.51 -8.76 -17.36
C ALA A 40 -2.82 -7.94 -17.26
N ALA A 41 -3.75 -8.37 -16.42
CA ALA A 41 -4.99 -7.66 -16.11
C ALA A 41 -4.82 -6.52 -15.09
N TRP A 42 -3.59 -6.28 -14.58
CA TRP A 42 -3.40 -5.23 -13.57
C TRP A 42 -3.65 -3.83 -14.16
N PRO A 43 -4.17 -2.90 -13.33
CA PRO A 43 -4.35 -1.51 -13.73
C PRO A 43 -3.06 -0.85 -14.18
N SER A 44 -3.19 0.29 -14.87
CA SER A 44 -2.04 1.06 -15.35
C SER A 44 -1.05 1.37 -14.20
N PRO A 45 0.25 1.58 -14.49
CA PRO A 45 1.22 1.95 -13.45
C PRO A 45 0.79 3.16 -12.60
N LYS A 46 0.08 4.11 -13.21
CA LYS A 46 -0.43 5.31 -12.54
C LYS A 46 -1.52 4.97 -11.53
N GLU A 47 -2.46 4.11 -11.88
CA GLU A 47 -3.54 3.67 -11.01
C GLU A 47 -3.02 2.82 -9.86
N ARG A 48 -2.06 1.94 -10.13
CA ARG A 48 -1.37 1.16 -9.09
C ARG A 48 -0.69 2.07 -8.06
N ARG A 49 0.08 3.06 -8.52
CA ARG A 49 0.71 4.07 -7.63
C ARG A 49 -0.34 4.82 -6.81
N ARG A 50 -1.45 5.23 -7.43
CA ARG A 50 -2.57 5.89 -6.73
C ARG A 50 -3.20 4.99 -5.67
N ALA A 51 -3.44 3.72 -5.98
CA ALA A 51 -3.99 2.73 -5.06
C ALA A 51 -3.07 2.52 -3.85
N PHE A 52 -1.75 2.40 -4.05
CA PHE A 52 -0.79 2.29 -2.96
C PHE A 52 -0.77 3.53 -2.05
N LEU A 53 -0.83 4.74 -2.63
CA LEU A 53 -0.91 5.97 -1.84
C LEU A 53 -2.20 6.06 -1.01
N LEU A 54 -3.34 5.67 -1.58
CA LEU A 54 -4.62 5.62 -0.87
C LEU A 54 -4.56 4.60 0.29
N TYR A 55 -3.99 3.42 0.02
CA TYR A 55 -3.78 2.40 1.03
C TYR A 55 -2.89 2.89 2.18
N GLY A 56 -1.76 3.53 1.87
CA GLY A 56 -0.88 4.12 2.89
C GLY A 56 -1.61 5.15 3.75
N ALA A 57 -2.38 6.05 3.13
CA ALA A 57 -3.12 7.09 3.84
C ALA A 57 -4.17 6.50 4.78
N TRP A 58 -4.90 5.48 4.33
CA TRP A 58 -5.86 4.74 5.14
C TRP A 58 -5.20 3.99 6.29
N ALA A 59 -4.11 3.26 6.04
CA ALA A 59 -3.38 2.51 7.05
C ALA A 59 -2.84 3.43 8.16
N ARG A 60 -2.31 4.60 7.78
CA ARG A 60 -1.87 5.63 8.73
C ARG A 60 -3.01 6.17 9.57
N ARG A 61 -4.18 6.42 8.96
CA ARG A 61 -5.38 6.88 9.69
C ARG A 61 -5.82 5.84 10.72
N LEU A 62 -5.89 4.57 10.35
CA LEU A 62 -6.27 3.50 11.28
C LEU A 62 -5.29 3.36 12.45
N ARG A 63 -3.98 3.38 12.18
CA ARG A 63 -2.98 3.31 13.25
C ARG A 63 -3.05 4.50 14.21
N ARG A 64 -3.41 5.68 13.71
CA ARG A 64 -3.62 6.87 14.54
C ARG A 64 -4.89 6.81 15.35
N ALA A 65 -5.96 6.20 14.82
CA ALA A 65 -7.21 6.02 15.54
C ALA A 65 -7.15 4.91 16.60
N ALA A 66 -6.22 3.96 16.45
CA ALA A 66 -6.00 2.88 17.41
C ALA A 66 -5.03 3.26 18.56
N ARG A 67 -4.46 4.46 18.54
CA ARG A 67 -3.66 5.03 19.63
C ARG A 67 -4.52 6.00 20.43
#